data_AF-A0A445C4N3-F1
#
_entry.id   AF-A0A445C4N3-F1
#
_cell.length_a   1.000
_cell.length_b   1.000
_cell.length_c   1.000
_cell.angle_alpha   90.00
_cell.angle_beta   90.00
_cell.angle_gamma   90.00
#
_symmetry.space_group_name_H-M   'P 1'
#
loop_
_entity.id
_entity.type
_entity.pdbx_description
1 polymer ?
#
loop_
_entity_poly.entity_id
_entity_poly.type
_entity_poly.pdbx_seq_one_letter_code
_entity_poly.pdbx_strand_id
1 'polypeptide(L)'
;MAEEDKKPNDQSAHINLKVKGQDGNEVFFRIKKNTQLKKLMNAYCDRQSVDFNAIAFLFDGRRLRAEQTPDELEMEDGDEIDAMLHQTGGALPCLKSLMGFCQVWSNRMIMKPGSLSLYFDPLTKVHYNVLEEPPLMCYGLERELRTMAEEDKKPNDQSAHINLKVKGQDGNEVFFRIKKNTQLKKLMNAYCDQQSVDFNAIAFLFDGRRLRAEQTPDELEMEDGDEIDAMLHQTGGALWT
;
A
#
# COMPACT_ATOMS: atom_id res chain seq x y z
N MET A 1 26.79 -42.60 -0.66
CA MET A 1 26.77 -41.58 0.41
C MET A 1 26.23 -40.33 -0.23
N ALA A 2 25.06 -39.87 0.23
CA ALA A 2 24.35 -38.74 -0.36
C ALA A 2 25.05 -37.43 0.03
N GLU A 3 25.37 -36.61 -0.98
CA GLU A 3 25.75 -35.22 -0.80
C GLU A 3 24.46 -34.42 -0.58
N GLU A 4 24.32 -33.80 0.60
CA GLU A 4 23.26 -32.83 0.88
C GLU A 4 23.69 -31.44 0.39
N ASP A 5 23.11 -31.00 -0.72
CA ASP A 5 23.12 -29.62 -1.19
C ASP A 5 22.35 -28.72 -0.20
N LYS A 6 23.06 -28.08 0.75
CA LYS A 6 22.53 -26.94 1.49
C LYS A 6 22.52 -25.71 0.58
N LYS A 7 21.33 -25.38 0.05
CA LYS A 7 21.04 -24.08 -0.60
C LYS A 7 21.64 -22.93 0.23
N PRO A 8 22.38 -21.99 -0.38
CA PRO A 8 22.76 -20.75 0.29
C PRO A 8 21.48 -19.96 0.56
N ASN A 9 21.05 -19.98 1.82
CA ASN A 9 19.89 -19.28 2.30
C ASN A 9 20.26 -17.79 2.37
N ASP A 10 19.70 -16.95 1.49
CA ASP A 10 19.78 -15.48 1.46
C ASP A 10 19.16 -14.82 2.73
N GLN A 11 19.42 -15.37 3.91
CA GLN A 11 19.00 -14.84 5.20
C GLN A 11 19.98 -13.81 5.76
N SER A 12 21.21 -13.72 5.24
CA SER A 12 22.22 -12.76 5.70
C SER A 12 21.86 -11.30 5.46
N ALA A 13 20.87 -11.02 4.60
CA ALA A 13 20.44 -9.65 4.30
C ALA A 13 19.31 -9.13 5.20
N HIS A 14 18.66 -10.00 5.98
CA HIS A 14 17.51 -9.62 6.82
C HIS A 14 17.94 -9.55 8.29
N ILE A 15 17.60 -8.45 8.95
CA ILE A 15 17.79 -8.23 10.39
C ILE A 15 16.44 -8.20 11.10
N ASN A 16 16.44 -8.67 12.35
CA ASN A 16 15.32 -8.53 13.26
C ASN A 16 15.56 -7.32 14.14
N LEU A 17 14.62 -6.37 14.10
CA LEU A 17 14.63 -5.18 14.95
C LEU A 17 13.46 -5.23 15.91
N LYS A 18 13.70 -4.76 17.13
CA LYS A 18 12.72 -4.69 18.20
C LYS A 18 12.32 -3.24 18.43
N VAL A 19 11.03 -2.94 18.36
CA VAL A 19 10.49 -1.60 18.64
C VAL A 19 9.78 -1.62 19.99
N LYS A 20 10.25 -0.82 20.95
CA LYS A 20 9.64 -0.67 22.28
C LYS A 20 8.79 0.59 22.33
N GLY A 21 7.52 0.45 22.69
CA GLY A 21 6.62 1.57 22.98
C GLY A 21 6.74 2.02 24.43
N GLN A 22 6.31 3.26 24.71
CA GLN A 22 6.24 3.80 26.06
C GLN A 22 5.34 2.99 27.01
N ASP A 23 4.34 2.29 26.48
CA ASP A 23 3.43 1.44 27.26
C ASP A 23 4.03 0.08 27.65
N GLY A 24 5.31 -0.17 27.32
CA GLY A 24 5.97 -1.46 27.50
C GLY A 24 5.62 -2.50 26.43
N ASN A 25 4.87 -2.11 25.40
CA ASN A 25 4.57 -2.96 24.25
C ASN A 25 5.79 -3.10 23.34
N GLU A 26 6.18 -4.34 23.05
CA GLU A 26 7.33 -4.65 22.20
C GLU A 26 6.87 -5.28 20.88
N VAL A 27 7.37 -4.77 19.76
CA VAL A 27 7.01 -5.23 18.43
C VAL A 27 8.26 -5.61 17.65
N PHE A 28 8.30 -6.85 17.16
CA PHE A 28 9.41 -7.35 16.34
C PHE A 28 9.13 -7.16 14.86
N PHE A 29 10.14 -6.70 14.13
CA PHE A 29 10.11 -6.51 12.68
C PHE A 29 11.30 -7.19 12.04
N ARG A 30 11.05 -7.92 10.94
CA ARG A 30 12.10 -8.51 10.12
C ARG A 30 12.20 -7.74 8.81
N ILE A 31 13.31 -7.01 8.62
CA ILE A 31 13.52 -6.13 7.47
C ILE A 31 14.89 -6.37 6.84
N LYS A 32 15.08 -5.98 5.57
CA LYS A 32 16.39 -6.04 4.91
C LYS A 32 17.22 -4.81 5.29
N LYS A 33 18.55 -4.97 5.43
CA LYS A 33 19.49 -3.86 5.73
C LYS A 33 19.44 -2.71 4.72
N ASN A 34 19.17 -3.02 3.45
CA ASN A 34 19.10 -2.03 2.37
C ASN A 34 17.73 -1.32 2.24
N THR A 35 16.77 -1.62 3.11
CA THR A 35 15.42 -1.07 3.01
C THR A 35 15.26 0.12 3.97
N GLN A 36 14.56 1.15 3.51
CA GLN A 36 14.26 2.33 4.34
C GLN A 36 13.44 1.98 5.58
N LEU A 37 13.79 2.62 6.71
CA LEU A 37 13.12 2.47 8.00
C LEU A 37 11.65 2.97 7.98
N LYS A 38 11.27 3.79 7.01
CA LYS A 38 9.88 4.27 6.79
C LYS A 38 8.84 3.14 6.83
N LYS A 39 9.16 1.97 6.28
CA LYS A 39 8.21 0.83 6.27
C LYS A 39 7.94 0.30 7.67
N LEU A 40 8.97 0.19 8.50
CA LEU A 40 8.86 -0.23 9.89
C LEU A 40 8.05 0.79 10.69
N MET A 41 8.36 2.08 10.51
CA MET A 41 7.64 3.16 11.19
C MET A 41 6.16 3.18 10.84
N ASN A 42 5.80 3.11 9.55
CA ASN A 42 4.40 3.07 9.11
C ASN A 42 3.67 1.85 9.68
N ALA A 43 4.28 0.67 9.61
CA ALA A 43 3.68 -0.56 10.15
C ALA A 43 3.47 -0.49 11.67
N TYR A 44 4.34 0.21 12.40
CA TYR A 44 4.16 0.45 13.82
C TYR A 44 3.01 1.44 14.08
N CYS A 45 2.94 2.53 13.31
CA CYS A 45 1.86 3.53 13.39
C CYS A 45 0.48 2.89 13.12
N ASP A 46 0.38 2.00 12.13
CA ASP A 46 -0.85 1.29 11.80
C ASP A 46 -1.32 0.38 12.97
N ARG A 47 -0.39 -0.34 13.61
CA ARG A 47 -0.71 -1.23 14.75
C ARG A 47 -1.17 -0.46 15.98
N GLN A 48 -0.54 0.67 16.26
CA GLN A 48 -0.85 1.50 17.41
C GLN A 48 -1.99 2.51 17.12
N SER A 49 -2.42 2.64 15.85
CA SER A 49 -3.43 3.61 15.40
C SER A 49 -3.09 5.04 15.80
N VAL A 50 -1.85 5.45 15.54
CA VAL A 50 -1.26 6.74 15.91
C VAL A 50 -0.59 7.35 14.70
N ASP A 51 -0.62 8.67 14.60
CA ASP A 51 -0.09 9.37 13.44
C ASP A 51 1.45 9.31 13.38
N PHE A 52 1.98 9.19 12.17
CA PHE A 52 3.42 9.18 11.91
C PHE A 52 4.15 10.41 12.50
N ASN A 53 3.51 11.58 12.44
CA ASN A 53 4.08 12.82 12.97
C ASN A 53 4.00 12.93 14.50
N ALA A 54 3.16 12.12 15.14
CA ALA A 54 3.00 12.11 16.60
C ALA A 54 4.02 11.21 17.30
N ILE A 55 4.74 10.34 16.58
CA ILE A 55 5.77 9.46 17.15
C ILE A 55 7.16 9.90 16.72
N ALA A 56 8.08 9.90 17.68
CA ALA A 56 9.51 9.96 17.44
C ALA A 56 10.13 8.58 17.70
N PHE A 57 10.85 8.05 16.70
CA PHE A 57 11.62 6.83 16.84
C PHE A 57 13.07 7.18 17.16
N LEU A 58 13.62 6.53 18.18
CA LEU A 58 14.98 6.73 18.64
C LEU A 58 15.76 5.43 18.58
N PHE A 59 17.02 5.53 18.15
CA PHE A 59 17.99 4.45 18.17
C PHE A 59 19.26 4.98 18.81
N ASP A 60 19.74 4.32 19.86
CA ASP A 60 20.85 4.80 20.71
C ASP A 60 20.69 6.27 21.15
N GLY A 61 19.45 6.67 21.45
CA GLY A 61 19.11 8.04 21.84
C GLY A 61 19.12 9.08 20.70
N ARG A 62 19.38 8.67 19.45
CA ARG A 62 19.32 9.54 18.26
C ARG A 62 17.98 9.39 17.54
N ARG A 63 17.39 10.52 17.12
CA ARG A 63 16.13 10.50 16.36
C ARG A 63 16.36 9.95 14.95
N LEU A 64 15.68 8.87 14.62
CA LEU A 64 15.71 8.23 13.31
C LEU A 64 14.84 8.99 12.30
N ARG A 65 15.33 9.07 11.05
CA ARG A 65 14.56 9.55 9.89
C ARG A 65 14.02 8.39 9.08
N ALA A 66 12.92 8.63 8.37
CA ALA A 66 12.23 7.59 7.60
C ALA A 66 13.04 7.13 6.39
N GLU A 67 13.83 8.04 5.81
CA GLU A 67 14.63 7.83 4.60
C GLU A 67 15.92 7.04 4.87
N GLN A 68 16.35 6.94 6.13
CA GLN A 68 17.57 6.23 6.52
C GLN A 68 17.41 4.72 6.37
N THR A 69 18.53 4.07 6.10
CA THR A 69 18.60 2.61 6.06
C THR A 69 19.29 2.05 7.31
N PRO A 70 18.91 0.85 7.77
CA PRO A 70 19.60 0.19 8.87
C PRO A 70 21.10 0.01 8.61
N ASP A 71 21.50 -0.17 7.36
CA ASP A 71 22.90 -0.31 6.95
C ASP A 71 23.73 0.96 7.24
N GLU A 72 23.19 2.15 6.93
CA GLU A 72 23.82 3.44 7.24
C GLU A 72 23.93 3.74 8.74
N LEU A 73 23.05 3.13 9.53
CA LEU A 73 23.00 3.27 10.98
C LEU A 73 23.77 2.16 11.71
N GLU A 74 24.43 1.27 10.96
CA GLU A 74 25.17 0.11 11.47
C GLU A 74 24.32 -0.79 12.38
N MET A 75 23.01 -0.92 12.10
CA MET A 75 22.11 -1.73 12.91
C MET A 75 22.36 -3.23 12.72
N GLU A 76 22.36 -3.96 13.82
CA GLU A 76 22.57 -5.41 13.91
C GLU A 76 21.26 -6.18 14.18
N ASP A 77 21.36 -7.50 14.12
CA ASP A 77 20.23 -8.38 14.45
C ASP A 77 19.99 -8.37 15.97
N GLY A 78 18.78 -8.00 16.38
CA GLY A 78 18.38 -7.90 17.77
C GLY A 78 18.37 -6.48 18.33
N ASP A 79 18.72 -5.47 17.52
CA ASP A 79 18.75 -4.08 17.95
C ASP A 79 17.38 -3.52 18.37
N GLU A 80 17.41 -2.58 19.31
CA GLU A 80 16.22 -2.00 19.94
C GLU A 80 16.01 -0.54 19.51
N ILE A 81 14.78 -0.21 19.10
CA ILE A 81 14.31 1.13 18.74
C ILE A 81 13.24 1.56 19.73
N ASP A 82 13.40 2.73 20.32
CA ASP A 82 12.42 3.32 21.22
C ASP A 82 11.43 4.20 20.45
N ALA A 83 10.14 3.89 20.55
CA ALA A 83 9.05 4.68 20.00
C ALA A 83 8.42 5.56 21.09
N MET A 84 8.71 6.86 21.03
CA MET A 84 8.18 7.86 21.96
C MET A 84 7.07 8.68 21.31
N LEU A 85 5.90 8.73 21.95
CA LEU A 85 4.84 9.63 21.53
C LEU A 85 5.21 11.06 21.95
N HIS A 86 5.26 11.96 20.98
CA HIS A 86 5.28 13.39 21.26
C HIS A 86 3.86 13.78 21.64
N GLN A 87 3.65 14.06 22.94
CA GLN A 87 2.38 14.57 23.42
C GLN A 87 2.17 15.98 22.84
N THR A 88 1.49 16.06 21.70
CA THR A 88 0.86 17.30 21.24
C THR A 88 -0.36 17.51 22.14
N GLY A 89 -0.16 18.24 23.24
CA GLY A 89 -1.20 18.53 24.23
C GLY A 89 -2.44 19.14 23.58
N GLY A 90 -3.55 18.41 23.61
CA GLY A 90 -4.84 18.89 23.12
C GLY A 90 -5.95 17.84 23.15
N ALA A 91 -6.73 17.86 24.23
CA ALA A 91 -8.08 17.28 24.41
C ALA A 91 -8.26 15.74 24.48
N LEU A 92 -8.58 15.29 25.70
CA LEU A 92 -9.38 14.12 26.12
C LEU A 92 -8.84 12.69 25.87
N PRO A 93 -8.26 12.05 26.90
CA PRO A 93 -8.12 10.60 26.94
C PRO A 93 -9.42 9.99 27.48
N CYS A 94 -10.32 9.54 26.61
CA CYS A 94 -11.37 8.60 27.03
C CYS A 94 -11.91 7.80 25.83
N LEU A 95 -12.06 6.49 26.05
CA LEU A 95 -12.75 5.47 25.24
C LEU A 95 -11.96 4.78 24.12
N LYS A 96 -10.96 3.98 24.52
CA LYS A 96 -10.74 2.65 23.91
C LYS A 96 -10.68 1.59 25.00
N SER A 97 -11.77 1.43 25.73
CA SER A 97 -12.08 0.17 26.43
C SER A 97 -13.59 0.10 26.65
N LEU A 98 -14.31 -0.14 25.56
CA LEU A 98 -15.58 -0.85 25.62
C LEU A 98 -15.83 -1.42 24.23
N MET A 99 -15.88 -2.75 24.22
CA MET A 99 -16.33 -3.58 23.13
C MET A 99 -17.69 -3.13 22.62
N GLY A 100 -17.92 -3.36 21.33
CA GLY A 100 -19.22 -3.83 20.86
C GLY A 100 -20.19 -2.78 20.32
N PHE A 101 -20.78 -3.15 19.17
CA PHE A 101 -21.94 -2.55 18.53
C PHE A 101 -21.73 -1.33 17.62
N CYS A 102 -21.33 -1.65 16.39
CA CYS A 102 -21.83 -0.95 15.22
C CYS A 102 -23.29 -1.38 15.00
N GLN A 103 -24.26 -0.54 15.37
CA GLN A 103 -25.61 -0.62 14.81
C GLN A 103 -26.27 0.76 14.74
N VAL A 104 -26.21 1.33 13.54
CA VAL A 104 -27.17 2.24 12.88
C VAL A 104 -28.19 2.95 13.79
N TRP A 105 -27.97 4.22 14.11
CA TRP A 105 -29.03 5.22 14.36
C TRP A 105 -28.51 6.58 13.83
N SER A 106 -28.88 6.95 12.60
CA SER A 106 -30.01 7.85 12.27
C SER A 106 -29.73 9.33 12.54
N ASN A 107 -29.73 10.09 11.44
CA ASN A 107 -29.65 11.55 11.34
C ASN A 107 -30.54 12.29 12.36
N ARG A 108 -29.95 13.16 13.20
CA ARG A 108 -30.55 14.46 13.57
C ARG A 108 -29.58 15.34 14.38
N MET A 109 -29.06 16.39 13.75
CA MET A 109 -28.61 17.60 14.44
C MET A 109 -29.85 18.34 14.96
N ILE A 110 -29.91 18.59 16.27
CA ILE A 110 -30.79 19.60 16.86
C ILE A 110 -29.93 20.47 17.78
N MET A 111 -29.57 21.66 17.30
CA MET A 111 -29.05 22.75 18.13
C MET A 111 -30.19 23.34 18.97
N LYS A 112 -29.94 23.54 20.28
CA LYS A 112 -30.86 24.24 21.18
C LYS A 112 -30.70 25.76 21.04
N PRO A 113 -31.79 26.55 21.06
CA PRO A 113 -31.73 28.02 21.01
C PRO A 113 -31.67 28.62 22.43
N GLY A 114 -30.99 29.76 22.57
CA GLY A 114 -31.10 30.57 23.79
C GLY A 114 -30.06 31.68 23.89
N SER A 115 -30.53 32.91 23.67
CA SER A 115 -29.89 34.19 24.05
C SER A 115 -28.93 34.85 23.04
N LEU A 116 -29.52 35.48 22.01
CA LEU A 116 -28.95 36.73 21.45
C LEU A 116 -30.00 37.83 21.58
N SER A 117 -29.67 38.84 22.40
CA SER A 117 -30.44 40.09 22.49
C SER A 117 -30.12 40.95 21.28
N LEU A 118 -31.12 41.18 20.43
CA LEU A 118 -31.06 42.10 19.31
C LEU A 118 -31.21 43.53 19.85
N TYR A 119 -30.23 44.40 19.58
CA TYR A 119 -30.42 45.85 19.62
C TYR A 119 -30.59 46.35 18.18
N PHE A 120 -31.72 47.00 17.93
CA PHE A 120 -32.05 47.68 16.67
C PHE A 120 -31.70 49.16 16.84
N ASP A 121 -30.83 49.68 15.99
CA ASP A 121 -30.63 51.12 15.86
C ASP A 121 -31.15 51.57 14.47
N PRO A 122 -32.21 52.39 14.40
CA PRO A 122 -32.74 52.88 13.15
C PRO A 122 -32.22 54.31 12.92
N LEU A 123 -31.43 54.53 11.86
CA LEU A 123 -31.57 55.67 10.93
C LEU A 123 -30.33 55.88 10.02
N THR A 124 -30.65 55.99 8.72
CA THR A 124 -30.09 56.92 7.71
C THR A 124 -28.75 56.68 7.00
N LYS A 125 -28.94 56.43 5.68
CA LYS A 125 -28.34 57.09 4.50
C LYS A 125 -26.90 56.79 4.07
N VAL A 126 -26.88 56.28 2.83
CA VAL A 126 -25.80 56.04 1.88
C VAL A 126 -25.03 57.32 1.54
N HIS A 127 -23.69 57.23 1.54
CA HIS A 127 -22.80 58.04 0.70
C HIS A 127 -21.54 57.21 0.35
N TYR A 128 -21.21 57.14 -0.93
CA TYR A 128 -20.09 56.40 -1.52
C TYR A 128 -18.86 57.30 -1.73
N ASN A 129 -17.65 56.75 -1.51
CA ASN A 129 -16.47 56.75 -2.41
C ASN A 129 -15.13 56.71 -1.63
N VAL A 130 -14.42 55.57 -1.72
CA VAL A 130 -13.15 55.33 -2.45
C VAL A 130 -11.90 55.89 -1.77
N LEU A 131 -11.10 55.00 -1.17
CA LEU A 131 -9.65 54.92 -1.38
C LEU A 131 -9.24 53.44 -1.45
N GLU A 132 -8.49 53.11 -2.50
CA GLU A 132 -8.16 51.77 -3.01
C GLU A 132 -7.18 50.95 -2.14
N GLU A 133 -7.43 49.62 -2.16
CA GLU A 133 -6.58 48.41 -2.12
C GLU A 133 -5.27 48.32 -1.27
N PRO A 134 -5.01 47.11 -0.71
CA PRO A 134 -4.22 46.15 -1.48
C PRO A 134 -4.95 44.81 -1.78
N PRO A 135 -4.43 44.03 -2.75
CA PRO A 135 -5.22 43.08 -3.53
C PRO A 135 -4.90 41.60 -3.28
N LEU A 136 -5.69 40.78 -3.99
CA LEU A 136 -5.49 39.38 -4.40
C LEU A 136 -5.93 38.30 -3.39
N MET A 137 -7.15 37.74 -3.54
CA MET A 137 -7.57 36.68 -4.48
C MET A 137 -7.16 35.29 -3.95
N CYS A 138 -7.98 34.23 -3.93
CA CYS A 138 -9.05 33.85 -4.84
C CYS A 138 -10.06 32.90 -4.16
N TYR A 139 -11.35 33.08 -4.41
CA TYR A 139 -12.28 31.96 -4.57
C TYR A 139 -12.10 31.40 -5.98
N GLY A 140 -12.29 30.10 -6.21
CA GLY A 140 -12.35 29.59 -7.57
C GLY A 140 -12.29 28.08 -7.72
N LEU A 141 -13.46 27.44 -7.68
CA LEU A 141 -13.73 26.23 -8.44
C LEU A 141 -13.59 26.56 -9.93
N GLU A 142 -12.62 25.96 -10.62
CA GLU A 142 -12.88 25.47 -11.97
C GLU A 142 -11.92 24.35 -12.37
N ARG A 143 -12.59 23.32 -12.87
CA ARG A 143 -12.16 22.05 -13.42
C ARG A 143 -11.51 22.26 -14.79
N GLU A 144 -10.30 21.77 -14.99
CA GLU A 144 -9.81 21.24 -16.28
C GLU A 144 -8.48 20.48 -16.05
N LEU A 145 -8.55 19.16 -15.89
CA LEU A 145 -8.34 18.12 -16.93
C LEU A 145 -6.86 17.72 -17.10
N ARG A 146 -6.61 16.40 -16.98
CA ARG A 146 -5.34 15.63 -17.03
C ARG A 146 -4.52 15.63 -15.73
N THR A 147 -4.24 14.51 -15.08
CA THR A 147 -4.28 13.10 -15.44
C THR A 147 -4.74 12.30 -14.22
N MET A 148 -5.76 11.46 -14.42
CA MET A 148 -6.00 10.32 -13.57
C MET A 148 -4.79 9.39 -13.68
N ALA A 149 -3.79 9.60 -12.83
CA ALA A 149 -2.95 8.51 -12.39
C ALA A 149 -3.76 7.86 -11.26
N GLU A 150 -4.35 6.70 -11.56
CA GLU A 150 -4.75 5.76 -10.53
C GLU A 150 -3.56 5.59 -9.58
N GLU A 151 -3.60 6.26 -8.44
CA GLU A 151 -2.84 5.78 -7.30
C GLU A 151 -3.48 4.46 -6.93
N ASP A 152 -2.86 3.39 -7.43
CA ASP A 152 -2.92 2.05 -6.85
C ASP A 152 -2.74 2.21 -5.33
N LYS A 153 -3.86 2.38 -4.61
CA LYS A 153 -3.98 1.98 -3.22
C LYS A 153 -3.61 0.51 -3.23
N LYS A 154 -2.33 0.18 -3.07
CA LYS A 154 -1.89 -1.19 -2.84
C LYS A 154 -2.73 -1.68 -1.66
N PRO A 155 -3.67 -2.62 -1.86
CA PRO A 155 -4.25 -3.29 -0.72
C PRO A 155 -3.07 -3.94 -0.01
N ASN A 156 -2.89 -3.57 1.25
CA ASN A 156 -1.93 -4.18 2.14
C ASN A 156 -2.37 -5.62 2.34
N ASP A 157 -1.98 -6.46 1.39
CA ASP A 157 -2.48 -7.80 1.31
C ASP A 157 -1.38 -8.75 1.75
N GLN A 158 -1.72 -9.52 2.79
CA GLN A 158 -0.96 -10.68 3.23
C GLN A 158 -1.14 -11.85 2.24
N SER A 159 -1.25 -11.56 0.94
CA SER A 159 -1.50 -12.56 -0.08
C SER A 159 -0.24 -13.43 -0.23
N ALA A 160 -0.42 -14.71 0.11
CA ALA A 160 0.60 -15.72 -0.07
C ALA A 160 1.05 -15.78 -1.54
N HIS A 161 2.34 -16.06 -1.76
CA HIS A 161 2.87 -16.26 -3.10
C HIS A 161 2.57 -17.70 -3.50
N ILE A 162 2.00 -17.89 -4.68
CA ILE A 162 1.75 -19.19 -5.30
C ILE A 162 2.72 -19.39 -6.48
N ASN A 163 3.05 -20.65 -6.74
CA ASN A 163 3.78 -21.05 -7.92
C ASN A 163 2.80 -21.56 -8.96
N LEU A 164 2.78 -20.91 -10.12
CA LEU A 164 1.98 -21.30 -11.28
C LEU A 164 2.90 -21.83 -12.37
N LYS A 165 2.44 -22.87 -13.05
CA LYS A 165 3.17 -23.51 -14.13
C LYS A 165 2.51 -23.19 -15.46
N VAL A 166 3.23 -22.58 -16.38
CA VAL A 166 2.73 -22.28 -17.73
C VAL A 166 3.33 -23.27 -18.72
N LYS A 167 2.47 -24.03 -19.40
CA LYS A 167 2.85 -25.00 -20.43
C LYS A 167 2.62 -24.41 -21.82
N GLY A 168 3.68 -24.33 -22.61
CA GLY A 168 3.61 -23.99 -24.03
C GLY A 168 3.29 -25.20 -24.90
N GLN A 169 2.82 -24.94 -26.13
CA GLN A 169 2.55 -25.99 -27.12
C GLN A 169 3.80 -26.80 -27.52
N ASP A 170 5.00 -26.21 -27.39
CA ASP A 170 6.27 -26.87 -27.69
C ASP A 170 6.73 -27.85 -26.60
N GLY A 171 5.93 -28.04 -25.55
CA GLY A 171 6.29 -28.82 -24.36
C GLY A 171 7.20 -28.07 -23.37
N ASN A 172 7.46 -26.78 -23.61
CA ASN A 172 8.20 -25.92 -22.70
C ASN A 172 7.34 -25.55 -21.49
N GLU A 173 7.89 -25.73 -20.29
CA GLU A 173 7.20 -25.41 -19.04
C GLU A 173 7.96 -24.28 -18.31
N VAL A 174 7.25 -23.21 -17.96
CA VAL A 174 7.81 -22.05 -17.26
C VAL A 174 7.11 -21.88 -15.92
N PHE A 175 7.88 -21.77 -14.84
CA PHE A 175 7.34 -21.58 -13.49
C PHE A 175 7.37 -20.11 -13.10
N PHE A 176 6.23 -19.60 -12.64
CA PHE A 176 6.08 -18.24 -12.18
C PHE A 176 5.65 -18.22 -10.72
N ARG A 177 6.35 -17.43 -9.91
CA ARG A 177 5.98 -17.18 -8.52
C ARG A 177 5.31 -15.82 -8.42
N ILE A 178 3.99 -15.81 -8.22
CA ILE A 178 3.18 -14.59 -8.15
C ILE A 178 2.31 -14.55 -6.90
N LYS A 179 1.84 -13.37 -6.51
CA LYS A 179 0.91 -13.22 -5.39
C LYS A 179 -0.53 -13.45 -5.87
N LYS A 180 -1.37 -14.06 -5.03
CA LYS A 180 -2.79 -14.32 -5.34
C LYS A 180 -3.58 -13.06 -5.73
N ASN A 181 -3.20 -11.91 -5.18
CA ASN A 181 -3.89 -10.64 -5.41
C ASN A 181 -3.37 -9.83 -6.60
N THR A 182 -2.37 -10.34 -7.32
CA THR A 182 -1.74 -9.63 -8.41
C THR A 182 -2.35 -10.09 -9.72
N GLN A 183 -2.65 -9.13 -10.60
CA GLN A 183 -3.19 -9.41 -11.93
C GLN A 183 -2.29 -10.36 -12.73
N LEU A 184 -2.92 -11.30 -13.43
CA LEU A 184 -2.25 -12.29 -14.28
C LEU A 184 -1.51 -11.66 -15.48
N LYS A 185 -1.83 -10.41 -15.85
CA LYS A 185 -1.14 -9.65 -16.89
C LYS A 185 0.38 -9.69 -16.79
N LYS A 186 0.93 -9.64 -15.57
CA LYS A 186 2.39 -9.66 -15.36
C LYS A 186 3.02 -10.98 -15.80
N LEU A 187 2.37 -12.09 -15.47
CA LEU A 187 2.80 -13.43 -15.88
C LEU A 187 2.71 -13.58 -17.39
N MET A 188 1.60 -13.13 -17.99
CA MET A 188 1.40 -13.19 -19.44
C MET A 188 2.48 -12.40 -20.19
N ASN A 189 2.77 -11.17 -19.77
CA ASN A 189 3.81 -10.35 -20.39
C ASN A 189 5.20 -11.01 -20.27
N ALA A 190 5.55 -11.50 -19.08
CA ALA A 190 6.84 -12.16 -18.87
C ALA A 190 7.01 -13.41 -19.74
N TYR A 191 5.94 -14.17 -19.95
CA TYR A 191 5.95 -15.31 -20.87
C TYR A 191 6.11 -14.88 -22.34
N CYS A 192 5.42 -13.81 -22.75
CA CYS A 192 5.53 -13.23 -24.09
C CYS A 192 6.96 -12.76 -24.39
N ASP A 193 7.60 -12.09 -23.42
CA ASP A 193 8.98 -11.63 -23.52
C ASP A 193 9.96 -12.81 -23.67
N GLN A 194 9.73 -13.90 -22.92
CA GLN A 194 10.58 -15.09 -22.97
C GLN A 194 10.46 -15.87 -24.29
N GLN A 195 9.25 -15.93 -24.84
CA GLN A 195 8.98 -16.64 -26.11
C GLN A 195 9.08 -15.72 -27.34
N SER A 196 9.34 -14.42 -27.15
CA SER A 196 9.42 -13.41 -28.22
C SER A 196 8.19 -13.39 -29.13
N VAL A 197 7.00 -13.46 -28.52
CA VAL A 197 5.71 -13.52 -29.22
C VAL A 197 4.77 -12.46 -28.67
N ASP A 198 3.91 -11.92 -29.53
CA ASP A 198 2.99 -10.84 -29.15
C ASP A 198 1.89 -11.32 -28.19
N PHE A 199 1.53 -10.45 -27.23
CA PHE A 199 0.46 -10.69 -26.25
C PHE A 199 -0.87 -11.09 -26.92
N ASN A 200 -1.17 -10.53 -28.09
CA ASN A 200 -2.42 -10.78 -28.81
C ASN A 200 -2.39 -12.08 -29.62
N ALA A 201 -1.22 -12.68 -29.83
CA ALA A 201 -1.04 -13.92 -30.57
C ALA A 201 -1.14 -15.17 -29.67
N ILE A 202 -1.08 -15.02 -28.35
CA ILE A 202 -1.18 -16.12 -27.39
C ILE A 202 -2.52 -16.07 -26.66
N ALA A 203 -3.16 -17.22 -26.50
CA ALA A 203 -4.27 -17.40 -25.59
C ALA A 203 -3.82 -18.24 -24.39
N PHE A 204 -4.03 -17.73 -23.19
CA PHE A 204 -3.80 -18.45 -21.94
C PHE A 204 -5.09 -19.10 -21.46
N LEU A 205 -5.04 -20.39 -21.12
CA LEU A 205 -6.17 -21.16 -20.66
C LEU A 205 -5.87 -21.77 -19.29
N PHE A 206 -6.87 -21.75 -18.42
CA PHE A 206 -6.86 -22.40 -17.12
C PHE A 206 -8.16 -23.17 -16.96
N ASP A 207 -8.09 -24.45 -16.64
CA ASP A 207 -9.23 -25.38 -16.64
C ASP A 207 -10.08 -25.29 -17.92
N GLY A 208 -9.42 -25.11 -19.07
CA GLY A 208 -10.07 -24.94 -20.38
C GLY A 208 -10.79 -23.60 -20.60
N ARG A 209 -10.73 -22.67 -19.64
CA ARG A 209 -11.29 -21.31 -19.76
C ARG A 209 -10.20 -20.32 -20.16
N ARG A 210 -10.52 -19.40 -21.07
CA ARG A 210 -9.60 -18.32 -21.45
C ARG A 210 -9.42 -17.33 -20.30
N LEU A 211 -8.19 -17.12 -19.89
CA LEU A 211 -7.80 -16.16 -18.87
C LEU A 211 -7.74 -14.74 -19.43
N ARG A 212 -8.17 -13.76 -18.64
CA ARG A 212 -8.03 -12.33 -18.94
C ARG A 212 -6.85 -11.74 -18.17
N ALA A 213 -6.23 -10.69 -18.72
CA ALA A 213 -5.10 -10.03 -18.09
C ALA A 213 -5.45 -9.37 -16.75
N GLU A 214 -6.69 -8.88 -16.61
CA GLU A 214 -7.15 -8.14 -15.43
C GLU A 214 -7.52 -9.06 -14.26
N GLN A 215 -7.73 -10.35 -14.50
CA GLN A 215 -8.12 -11.31 -13.47
C GLN A 215 -6.97 -11.56 -12.50
N THR A 216 -7.34 -11.84 -11.24
CA THR A 216 -6.39 -12.25 -10.21
C THR A 216 -6.47 -13.76 -9.98
N PRO A 217 -5.35 -14.42 -9.61
CA PRO A 217 -5.38 -15.83 -9.23
C PRO A 217 -6.35 -16.13 -8.09
N ASP A 218 -6.58 -15.19 -7.18
CA ASP A 218 -7.54 -15.34 -6.08
C ASP A 218 -8.98 -15.48 -6.59
N GLU A 219 -9.38 -14.64 -7.55
CA GLU A 219 -10.72 -14.71 -8.19
C GLU A 219 -10.94 -16.00 -8.98
N LEU A 220 -9.86 -16.60 -9.47
CA LEU A 220 -9.88 -17.85 -10.22
C LEU A 220 -9.67 -19.07 -9.31
N GLU A 221 -9.57 -18.85 -7.99
CA GLU A 221 -9.32 -19.87 -6.97
C GLU A 221 -8.07 -20.71 -7.24
N MET A 222 -7.04 -20.10 -7.84
CA MET A 222 -5.81 -20.83 -8.17
C MET A 222 -5.02 -21.22 -6.91
N GLU A 223 -4.49 -22.45 -6.95
CA GLU A 223 -3.68 -23.06 -5.91
C GLU A 223 -2.18 -23.12 -6.28
N ASP A 224 -1.36 -23.53 -5.32
CA ASP A 224 0.07 -23.71 -5.55
C ASP A 224 0.30 -24.98 -6.39
N GLY A 225 0.95 -24.83 -7.53
CA GLY A 225 1.22 -25.91 -8.48
C GLY A 225 0.25 -25.98 -9.66
N ASP A 226 -0.71 -25.06 -9.75
CA ASP A 226 -1.68 -25.02 -10.84
C ASP A 226 -1.03 -24.80 -12.23
N GLU A 227 -1.64 -25.40 -13.25
CA GLU A 227 -1.16 -25.41 -14.62
C GLU A 227 -1.99 -24.50 -15.53
N ILE A 228 -1.33 -23.63 -16.29
CA ILE A 228 -1.90 -22.75 -17.31
C ILE A 228 -1.38 -23.19 -18.68
N ASP A 229 -2.28 -23.42 -19.62
CA ASP A 229 -1.93 -23.75 -21.00
C ASP A 229 -1.80 -22.47 -21.84
N ALA A 230 -0.63 -22.26 -22.44
CA ALA A 230 -0.36 -21.18 -23.39
C ALA A 230 -0.46 -21.72 -24.83
N MET A 231 -1.53 -21.33 -25.53
CA MET A 231 -1.76 -21.69 -26.92
C MET A 231 -1.47 -20.51 -27.83
N LEU A 232 -0.46 -20.63 -28.69
CA LEU A 232 -0.21 -19.68 -29.76
C LEU A 232 -1.32 -19.85 -30.82
N HIS A 233 -2.03 -18.78 -31.16
CA HIS A 233 -2.80 -18.74 -32.39
C HIS A 233 -1.79 -18.69 -33.53
N GLN A 234 -1.74 -19.75 -34.34
CA GLN A 234 -0.93 -19.75 -35.55
C GLN A 234 -1.50 -18.71 -36.51
N THR A 235 -0.91 -17.51 -36.53
CA THR A 235 -1.08 -16.60 -37.65
C THR A 235 -0.31 -17.22 -38.80
N GLY A 236 -0.99 -18.07 -39.57
CA GLY A 236 -0.47 -18.69 -40.78
C GLY A 236 -0.01 -17.62 -41.75
N GLY A 237 1.28 -17.33 -41.72
CA GLY A 237 1.97 -16.42 -42.61
C GLY A 237 3.17 -17.12 -43.22
N ALA A 238 2.94 -18.24 -43.91
CA ALA A 238 3.88 -18.69 -44.93
C ALA A 238 3.74 -17.73 -46.12
N LEU A 239 4.72 -16.86 -46.33
CA LEU A 239 5.03 -16.39 -47.67
C LEU A 239 6.52 -16.64 -47.93
N TRP A 240 6.72 -17.56 -48.87
CA TRP A 240 7.99 -18.01 -49.39
C TRP A 240 8.62 -16.97 -50.31
N THR A 241 9.92 -17.19 -50.55
CA THR A 241 10.87 -16.55 -51.47
C THR A 241 11.54 -15.28 -51.00
#